data_AF-A0A061GDM2-F1
#
_entry.id   AF-A0A061GDM2-F1
#
_cell.length_a   1.000
_cell.length_b   1.000
_cell.length_c   1.000
_cell.angle_alpha   90.00
_cell.angle_beta   90.00
_cell.angle_gamma   90.00
#
_symmetry.space_group_name_H-M   'P 1'
#
loop_
_entity.id
_entity.type
_entity.pdbx_description
1 polymer ?
#
loop_
_entity_poly.entity_id
_entity_poly.type
_entity_poly.pdbx_seq_one_letter_code
_entity_poly.pdbx_strand_id
1 'polypeptide(L)'
;MADLEQQRTSSMGQKSMYMVFCFDEGPIRYTLYSFTNINLTHTPRKQSPRSIAMLQMSSDKFPPGMGFVALGSKLYCIGGQLQKGEQKFSSKKVFVLDLNTIETCHKEKRSPLVEEVADMHEGKCYPYVFEMQGKIYVLDGYRNIDAAEGLAIGSFEVFDPDVGQWGVLPKYYQGDLSEYIRSFVFGHAAVGDRVFFRSDCIDCRCRLSSFDTKNRQWFYDNRCCWVSDEEKKEMPGYISAWNDAFKEHAVVGSSFIVNDTLYALQNGCIGAYHISNNEDDRYIPCDVVRGIETKLPSKLVKDTYSGPFHSSIFIPEAGLVHLGDEKFCLVTGATYRNDYAIVKKEIVFLTFQTIKQKSSKADQVFWWADIYDSRAVEGIDALLGMVLYTFVA
;
A
#
# COMPACT_ATOMS: atom_id res chain seq x y z
N MET A 1 36.76 -26.01 11.47
CA MET A 1 36.66 -24.99 10.41
C MET A 1 35.61 -25.50 9.45
N ALA A 2 34.35 -25.16 9.73
CA ALA A 2 33.20 -25.64 8.97
C ALA A 2 32.97 -24.73 7.78
N ASP A 3 32.66 -25.35 6.65
CA ASP A 3 32.31 -24.74 5.38
C ASP A 3 31.33 -23.58 5.56
N LEU A 4 31.83 -22.37 5.28
CA LEU A 4 31.01 -21.26 4.83
C LEU A 4 30.49 -21.65 3.46
N GLU A 5 29.41 -22.44 3.45
CA GLU A 5 28.64 -22.70 2.25
C GLU A 5 28.28 -21.36 1.63
N GLN A 6 28.85 -21.20 0.44
CA GLN A 6 28.60 -20.18 -0.54
C GLN A 6 27.10 -20.18 -0.81
N GLN A 7 26.34 -19.36 -0.06
CA GLN A 7 24.98 -18.98 -0.41
C GLN A 7 25.04 -18.54 -1.87
N ARG A 8 24.55 -19.40 -2.77
CA ARG A 8 24.35 -19.07 -4.17
C ARG A 8 23.54 -17.80 -4.16
N THR A 9 24.18 -16.68 -4.46
CA THR A 9 23.51 -15.45 -4.85
C THR A 9 22.69 -15.84 -6.06
N SER A 10 21.42 -16.23 -5.85
CA SER A 10 20.48 -16.38 -6.94
C SER A 10 20.58 -15.06 -7.67
N SER A 11 20.99 -15.07 -8.93
CA SER A 11 20.97 -13.88 -9.75
C SER A 11 19.50 -13.50 -9.83
N MET A 12 19.04 -12.64 -8.91
CA MET A 12 17.69 -12.12 -8.94
C MET A 12 17.55 -11.57 -10.35
N GLY A 13 16.63 -12.15 -11.12
CA GLY A 13 16.25 -11.61 -12.41
C GLY A 13 16.00 -10.12 -12.25
N GLN A 14 16.21 -9.36 -13.33
CA GLN A 14 16.03 -7.92 -13.30
C GLN A 14 14.57 -7.58 -12.95
N LYS A 15 14.29 -7.38 -11.66
CA LYS A 15 12.98 -6.99 -11.15
C LYS A 15 12.64 -5.62 -11.70
N SER A 16 11.43 -5.47 -12.19
CA SER A 16 10.92 -4.18 -12.66
C SER A 16 9.88 -3.67 -11.67
N MET A 17 9.88 -2.36 -11.43
CA MET A 17 8.84 -1.72 -10.65
C MET A 17 7.77 -1.20 -11.60
N TYR A 18 6.53 -1.49 -11.28
CA TYR A 18 5.39 -1.05 -12.06
C TYR A 18 4.50 -0.16 -11.23
N MET A 19 3.93 0.86 -11.87
CA MET A 19 3.03 1.79 -11.21
C MET A 19 1.84 2.10 -12.11
N VAL A 20 0.64 2.09 -11.53
CA VAL A 20 -0.58 2.52 -12.23
C VAL A 20 -0.94 3.93 -11.78
N PHE A 21 -1.10 4.83 -12.73
CA PHE A 21 -1.58 6.20 -12.52
C PHE A 21 -3.05 6.29 -12.88
N CYS A 22 -3.84 6.94 -12.04
CA CYS A 22 -5.23 7.27 -12.29
C CYS A 22 -5.34 8.72 -12.77
N PHE A 23 -6.25 8.96 -13.71
CA PHE A 23 -6.58 10.27 -14.24
C PHE A 23 -8.07 10.50 -14.06
N ASP A 24 -8.45 11.64 -13.49
CA ASP A 24 -9.86 11.96 -13.25
C ASP A 24 -10.58 12.41 -14.54
N GLU A 25 -9.83 12.98 -15.48
CA GLU A 25 -10.35 13.58 -16.71
C GLU A 25 -9.63 13.06 -17.96
N GLY A 26 -10.28 13.21 -19.11
CA GLY A 26 -9.71 12.89 -20.42
C GLY A 26 -10.03 11.47 -20.92
N PRO A 27 -9.51 11.11 -22.11
CA PRO A 27 -9.83 9.85 -22.78
C PRO A 27 -9.12 8.64 -22.16
N ILE A 28 -8.08 8.87 -21.35
CA ILE A 28 -7.32 7.82 -20.66
C ILE A 28 -7.64 7.89 -19.18
N ARG A 29 -8.08 6.78 -18.60
CA ARG A 29 -8.38 6.65 -17.17
C ARG A 29 -7.19 6.19 -16.36
N TYR A 30 -6.46 5.21 -16.89
CA TYR A 30 -5.29 4.67 -16.22
C TYR A 30 -4.11 4.56 -17.17
N THR A 31 -2.90 4.74 -16.65
CA THR A 31 -1.67 4.39 -17.38
C THR A 31 -0.77 3.55 -16.51
N LEU A 32 -0.38 2.38 -17.01
CA LEU A 32 0.64 1.54 -16.42
C LEU A 32 2.01 1.99 -16.92
N TYR A 33 2.90 2.30 -15.98
CA TYR A 33 4.30 2.59 -16.25
C TYR A 33 5.18 1.47 -15.71
N SER A 34 6.26 1.17 -16.43
CA SER A 34 7.41 0.46 -15.88
C SER A 34 8.52 1.45 -15.59
N PHE A 35 9.15 1.29 -14.44
CA PHE A 35 10.29 2.04 -14.00
C PHE A 35 11.52 1.14 -14.06
N THR A 36 12.42 1.50 -14.96
CA THR A 36 13.71 0.85 -15.13
C THR A 36 14.79 1.67 -14.44
N ASN A 37 15.96 1.06 -14.28
CA ASN A 37 17.12 1.68 -13.67
C ASN A 37 16.96 2.13 -12.19
N ILE A 38 15.89 1.71 -11.49
CA ILE A 38 15.79 1.90 -10.03
C ILE A 38 16.92 1.13 -9.35
N ASN A 39 17.70 1.81 -8.52
CA ASN A 39 18.83 1.20 -7.84
C ASN A 39 18.35 0.32 -6.68
N LEU A 40 18.20 -0.98 -6.92
CA LEU A 40 17.83 -1.96 -5.87
C LEU A 40 19.06 -2.49 -5.10
N THR A 41 20.21 -1.84 -5.28
CA THR A 41 21.52 -2.30 -4.80
C THR A 41 22.34 -1.15 -4.23
N HIS A 42 23.28 -1.44 -3.33
CA HIS A 42 24.20 -0.45 -2.76
C HIS A 42 25.26 0.08 -3.75
N THR A 43 25.25 -0.37 -5.00
CA THR A 43 26.23 0.07 -5.98
C THR A 43 25.80 1.41 -6.60
N PRO A 44 26.68 2.43 -6.65
CA PRO A 44 26.37 3.69 -7.32
C PRO A 44 26.02 3.46 -8.79
N ARG A 45 24.79 3.81 -9.20
CA ARG A 45 24.38 3.72 -10.61
C ARG A 45 24.71 4.98 -11.39
N LYS A 46 25.28 4.79 -12.58
CA LYS A 46 25.60 5.86 -13.54
C LYS A 46 24.38 6.44 -14.25
N GLN A 47 23.26 5.72 -14.32
CA GLN A 47 22.07 6.15 -15.08
C GLN A 47 20.89 6.44 -14.17
N SER A 48 20.18 7.55 -14.42
CA SER A 48 18.93 7.91 -13.74
C SER A 48 17.81 6.90 -14.00
N PRO A 49 16.86 6.72 -13.05
CA PRO A 49 15.64 5.98 -13.28
C PRO A 49 14.90 6.52 -14.49
N ARG A 50 14.26 5.63 -15.24
CA ARG A 50 13.47 5.98 -16.43
C ARG A 50 12.10 5.34 -16.31
N SER A 51 11.07 6.14 -16.56
CA SER A 51 9.70 5.65 -16.70
C SER A 51 9.40 5.39 -18.18
N ILE A 52 8.66 4.33 -18.44
CA ILE A 52 8.15 3.98 -19.77
C ILE A 52 6.67 3.69 -19.61
N ALA A 53 5.82 4.43 -20.31
CA ALA A 53 4.40 4.13 -20.38
C ALA A 53 4.21 2.83 -21.18
N MET A 54 3.67 1.81 -20.54
CA MET A 54 3.50 0.49 -21.13
C MET A 54 2.10 0.27 -21.69
N LEU A 55 1.08 0.79 -21.01
CA LEU A 55 -0.31 0.58 -21.37
C LEU A 55 -1.16 1.77 -20.92
N GLN A 56 -1.97 2.29 -21.84
CA GLN A 56 -3.01 3.26 -21.55
C GLN A 56 -4.37 2.56 -21.57
N MET A 57 -5.15 2.77 -20.52
CA MET A 57 -6.47 2.21 -20.31
C MET A 57 -7.49 3.33 -20.44
N SER A 58 -8.41 3.20 -21.38
CA SER A 58 -9.33 4.27 -21.78
C SER A 58 -10.50 4.47 -20.80
N SER A 59 -10.98 5.70 -20.70
CA SER A 59 -12.04 6.11 -19.76
C SER A 59 -13.43 5.57 -20.10
N ASP A 60 -13.64 5.11 -21.33
CA ASP A 60 -14.88 4.47 -21.78
C ASP A 60 -14.98 2.99 -21.34
N LYS A 61 -13.83 2.31 -21.22
CA LYS A 61 -13.75 0.89 -20.87
C LYS A 61 -13.45 0.67 -19.39
N PHE A 62 -12.61 1.53 -18.80
CA PHE A 62 -12.14 1.37 -17.42
C PHE A 62 -12.81 2.41 -16.51
N PRO A 63 -13.70 1.99 -15.60
CA PRO A 63 -14.36 2.90 -14.68
C PRO A 63 -13.37 3.55 -13.70
N PRO A 64 -13.66 4.74 -13.15
CA PRO A 64 -12.89 5.29 -12.03
C PRO A 64 -13.01 4.40 -10.78
N GLY A 65 -12.05 4.52 -9.87
CA GLY A 65 -12.05 3.80 -8.59
C GLY A 65 -11.82 2.28 -8.68
N MET A 66 -11.12 1.79 -9.69
CA MET A 66 -10.63 0.39 -9.68
C MET A 66 -9.52 0.18 -8.64
N GLY A 67 -9.46 -1.02 -8.08
CA GLY A 67 -8.32 -1.51 -7.31
C GLY A 67 -7.35 -2.28 -8.21
N PHE A 68 -6.05 -2.21 -7.90
CA PHE A 68 -5.01 -2.91 -8.65
C PHE A 68 -4.13 -3.74 -7.73
N VAL A 69 -3.87 -5.00 -8.12
CA VAL A 69 -3.01 -5.92 -7.37
C VAL A 69 -2.24 -6.81 -8.34
N ALA A 70 -0.98 -7.08 -8.03
CA ALA A 70 -0.17 -8.03 -8.78
C ALA A 70 -0.11 -9.38 -8.09
N LEU A 71 -0.15 -10.45 -8.88
CA LEU A 71 0.09 -11.81 -8.44
C LEU A 71 0.97 -12.50 -9.49
N GLY A 72 2.24 -12.71 -9.13
CA GLY A 72 3.26 -13.14 -10.09
C GLY A 72 3.45 -12.11 -11.21
N SER A 73 3.44 -12.56 -12.47
CA SER A 73 3.56 -11.67 -13.64
C SER A 73 2.24 -11.03 -14.08
N LYS A 74 1.15 -11.25 -13.35
CA LYS A 74 -0.19 -10.78 -13.73
C LYS A 74 -0.60 -9.59 -12.87
N LEU A 75 -1.10 -8.55 -13.52
CA LEU A 75 -1.77 -7.42 -12.89
C LEU A 75 -3.29 -7.59 -13.02
N TYR A 76 -3.99 -7.53 -11.91
CA TYR A 76 -5.44 -7.61 -11.82
C TYR A 76 -6.01 -6.21 -11.57
N CYS A 77 -6.93 -5.78 -12.44
CA CYS A 77 -7.68 -4.53 -12.32
C CYS A 77 -9.12 -4.87 -11.93
N ILE A 78 -9.53 -4.49 -10.73
CA ILE A 78 -10.72 -5.05 -10.07
C ILE A 78 -11.73 -3.94 -9.76
N GLY A 79 -12.98 -4.15 -10.17
CA GLY A 79 -14.13 -3.31 -9.77
C GLY A 79 -14.20 -1.95 -10.46
N GLY A 80 -14.50 -0.91 -9.68
CA GLY A 80 -14.67 0.48 -10.10
C GLY A 80 -16.13 0.95 -10.16
N GLN A 81 -16.34 2.25 -10.31
CA GLN A 81 -17.65 2.89 -10.39
C GLN A 81 -18.11 3.05 -11.84
N LEU A 82 -19.21 2.40 -12.19
CA LEU A 82 -19.89 2.59 -13.45
C LEU A 82 -21.01 3.62 -13.28
N GLN A 83 -21.29 4.36 -14.35
CA GLN A 83 -22.38 5.32 -14.41
C GLN A 83 -23.28 5.03 -15.61
N LYS A 84 -24.59 4.96 -15.37
CA LYS A 84 -25.60 4.84 -16.42
C LYS A 84 -26.69 5.88 -16.17
N GLY A 85 -26.61 7.00 -16.91
CA GLY A 85 -27.42 8.18 -16.62
C GLY A 85 -27.01 8.79 -15.27
N GLU A 86 -27.99 9.02 -14.40
CA GLU A 86 -27.76 9.53 -13.04
C GLU A 86 -27.41 8.43 -12.03
N GLN A 87 -27.62 7.16 -12.39
CA GLN A 87 -27.36 6.04 -11.49
C GLN A 87 -25.88 5.64 -11.52
N LYS A 88 -25.27 5.58 -10.34
CA LYS A 88 -23.92 5.04 -10.11
C LYS A 88 -24.03 3.64 -9.50
N PHE A 89 -23.26 2.69 -10.01
CA PHE A 89 -23.19 1.33 -9.47
C PHE A 89 -21.77 0.78 -9.51
N SER A 90 -21.46 -0.12 -8.60
CA SER A 90 -20.13 -0.74 -8.51
C SER A 90 -20.00 -1.90 -9.50
N SER A 91 -18.86 -1.95 -10.20
CA SER A 91 -18.55 -2.98 -11.18
C SER A 91 -18.11 -4.29 -10.50
N LYS A 92 -18.54 -5.42 -11.07
CA LYS A 92 -18.08 -6.77 -10.71
C LYS A 92 -16.89 -7.25 -11.55
N LYS A 93 -16.53 -6.47 -12.58
CA LYS A 93 -15.56 -6.89 -13.59
C LYS A 93 -14.15 -6.94 -13.03
N VAL A 94 -13.39 -7.89 -13.57
CA VAL A 94 -11.97 -8.11 -13.30
C VAL A 94 -11.26 -8.21 -14.65
N PHE A 95 -10.26 -7.36 -14.85
CA PHE A 95 -9.40 -7.42 -16.02
C PHE A 95 -8.04 -7.94 -15.59
N VAL A 96 -7.42 -8.78 -16.42
CA VAL A 96 -6.08 -9.30 -16.16
C VAL A 96 -5.15 -8.92 -17.28
N LEU A 97 -3.97 -8.46 -16.90
CA LEU A 97 -2.87 -8.12 -17.77
C LEU A 97 -1.68 -9.00 -17.44
N ASP A 98 -1.21 -9.80 -18.39
CA ASP A 98 0.08 -10.47 -18.24
C ASP A 98 1.21 -9.52 -18.65
N LEU A 99 2.04 -9.13 -17.69
CA LEU A 99 3.11 -8.16 -17.89
C LEU A 99 4.16 -8.66 -18.90
N ASN A 100 4.31 -9.98 -19.03
CA ASN A 100 5.26 -10.59 -19.95
C ASN A 100 4.83 -10.53 -21.42
N THR A 101 3.54 -10.31 -21.69
CA THR A 101 2.99 -10.35 -23.06
C THR A 101 2.78 -8.96 -23.65
N ILE A 102 2.91 -7.89 -22.85
CA ILE A 102 2.62 -6.50 -23.27
C ILE A 102 3.32 -6.14 -24.57
N GLU A 103 4.64 -6.36 -24.67
CA GLU A 103 5.41 -6.01 -25.87
C GLU A 103 4.96 -6.79 -27.11
N THR A 104 4.65 -8.07 -26.93
CA THR A 104 4.19 -8.96 -28.00
C THR A 104 2.81 -8.52 -28.49
N CYS A 105 1.87 -8.24 -27.58
CA CYS A 105 0.54 -7.74 -27.91
C CYS A 105 0.59 -6.42 -28.69
N HIS A 106 1.48 -5.49 -28.31
CA HIS A 106 1.68 -4.24 -29.04
C HIS A 106 2.16 -4.47 -30.48
N LYS A 107 3.16 -5.35 -30.68
CA LYS A 107 3.65 -5.70 -32.02
C LYS A 107 2.55 -6.33 -32.89
N GLU A 108 1.69 -7.13 -32.27
CA GLU A 108 0.56 -7.79 -32.93
C GLU A 108 -0.70 -6.92 -33.07
N LYS A 109 -0.68 -5.67 -32.55
CA LYS A 109 -1.85 -4.78 -32.48
C LYS A 109 -3.06 -5.40 -31.78
N ARG A 110 -2.81 -6.20 -30.74
CA ARG A 110 -3.82 -6.82 -29.88
C ARG A 110 -3.86 -6.13 -28.52
N SER A 111 -5.00 -6.20 -27.84
CA SER A 111 -5.07 -5.73 -26.45
C SER A 111 -4.33 -6.71 -25.55
N PRO A 112 -3.44 -6.25 -24.64
CA PRO A 112 -2.78 -7.11 -23.68
C PRO A 112 -3.68 -7.44 -22.46
N LEU A 113 -4.85 -6.81 -22.37
CA LEU A 113 -5.83 -7.02 -21.32
C LEU A 113 -6.81 -8.11 -21.72
N VAL A 114 -7.02 -9.06 -20.81
CA VAL A 114 -7.90 -10.20 -20.99
C VAL A 114 -9.00 -10.14 -19.93
N GLU A 115 -10.26 -10.34 -20.35
CA GLU A 115 -11.46 -10.36 -19.50
C GLU A 115 -11.84 -11.79 -19.06
N GLU A 116 -10.93 -12.75 -19.15
CA GLU A 116 -11.21 -14.19 -18.97
C GLU A 116 -11.27 -14.64 -17.50
N VAL A 117 -11.23 -13.72 -16.55
CA VAL A 117 -11.42 -14.05 -15.13
C VAL A 117 -12.88 -13.91 -14.75
N ALA A 118 -13.37 -14.84 -13.93
CA ALA A 118 -14.72 -14.79 -13.39
C ALA A 118 -15.00 -13.43 -12.72
N ASP A 119 -16.20 -12.90 -12.95
CA ASP A 119 -16.66 -11.71 -12.25
C ASP A 119 -16.77 -11.98 -10.74
N MET A 120 -16.57 -10.94 -9.92
CA MET A 120 -16.83 -10.99 -8.48
C MET A 120 -18.33 -11.25 -8.20
N HIS A 121 -18.65 -11.74 -7.00
CA HIS A 121 -20.04 -11.91 -6.56
C HIS A 121 -20.74 -10.55 -6.40
N GLU A 122 -20.09 -9.62 -5.71
CA GLU A 122 -20.58 -8.27 -5.47
C GLU A 122 -19.66 -7.21 -6.11
N GLY A 123 -20.28 -6.17 -6.68
CA GLY A 123 -19.54 -5.09 -7.33
C GLY A 123 -18.92 -4.19 -6.28
N LYS A 124 -17.68 -3.76 -6.51
CA LYS A 124 -16.93 -2.94 -5.54
C LYS A 124 -16.36 -1.68 -6.18
N CYS A 125 -16.41 -0.60 -5.42
CA CYS A 125 -15.89 0.71 -5.83
C CYS A 125 -14.73 1.08 -4.90
N TYR A 126 -13.64 1.61 -5.42
CA TYR A 126 -12.39 1.85 -4.68
C TYR A 126 -11.96 0.67 -3.79
N PRO A 127 -12.05 -0.60 -4.25
CA PRO A 127 -11.84 -1.74 -3.38
C PRO A 127 -10.43 -1.77 -2.80
N TYR A 128 -10.34 -2.24 -1.56
CA TYR A 128 -9.08 -2.65 -0.95
C TYR A 128 -8.70 -4.01 -1.50
N VAL A 129 -7.70 -4.03 -2.36
CA VAL A 129 -7.19 -5.24 -3.01
C VAL A 129 -5.79 -5.57 -2.48
N PHE A 130 -5.54 -6.84 -2.18
CA PHE A 130 -4.22 -7.28 -1.77
C PHE A 130 -3.99 -8.76 -2.10
N GLU A 131 -2.72 -9.11 -2.27
CA GLU A 131 -2.28 -10.48 -2.47
C GLU A 131 -1.84 -11.05 -1.12
N MET A 132 -2.24 -12.28 -0.84
CA MET A 132 -1.74 -13.03 0.30
C MET A 132 -1.81 -14.53 0.01
N GLN A 133 -0.67 -15.22 0.20
CA GLN A 133 -0.55 -16.67 0.03
C GLN A 133 -1.00 -17.17 -1.36
N GLY A 134 -0.66 -16.42 -2.41
CA GLY A 134 -1.01 -16.75 -3.79
C GLY A 134 -2.46 -16.45 -4.17
N LYS A 135 -3.23 -15.79 -3.29
CA LYS A 135 -4.65 -15.47 -3.52
C LYS A 135 -4.87 -13.96 -3.47
N ILE A 136 -5.93 -13.51 -4.13
CA ILE A 136 -6.28 -12.09 -4.17
C ILE A 136 -7.50 -11.87 -3.28
N TYR A 137 -7.36 -11.00 -2.29
CA TYR A 137 -8.43 -10.61 -1.40
C TYR A 137 -8.94 -9.23 -1.78
N VAL A 138 -10.26 -9.06 -1.74
CA VAL A 138 -10.93 -7.83 -2.16
C VAL A 138 -12.01 -7.47 -1.16
N LEU A 139 -11.74 -6.40 -0.39
CA LEU A 139 -12.67 -5.80 0.54
C LEU A 139 -13.27 -4.55 -0.09
N ASP A 140 -14.58 -4.36 0.03
CA ASP A 140 -15.24 -3.18 -0.51
C ASP A 140 -14.67 -1.88 0.09
N GLY A 141 -14.45 -0.90 -0.78
CA GLY A 141 -13.93 0.40 -0.40
C GLY A 141 -15.05 1.42 -0.33
N TYR A 142 -15.17 2.11 0.80
CA TYR A 142 -16.11 3.21 0.87
C TYR A 142 -15.41 4.47 0.34
N ARG A 143 -15.76 4.93 -0.85
CA ARG A 143 -15.39 6.29 -1.30
C ARG A 143 -16.43 6.89 -2.24
N ASN A 144 -17.71 6.56 -2.02
CA ASN A 144 -18.80 7.21 -2.74
C ASN A 144 -19.20 8.47 -1.97
N ILE A 145 -18.42 9.54 -2.16
CA ILE A 145 -18.61 10.84 -1.48
C ILE A 145 -20.03 11.41 -1.74
N ASP A 146 -20.64 11.04 -2.87
CA ASP A 146 -21.93 11.56 -3.31
C ASP A 146 -23.14 10.77 -2.80
N ALA A 147 -22.94 9.54 -2.30
CA ALA A 147 -24.05 8.73 -1.80
C ALA A 147 -24.31 9.08 -0.32
N ALA A 148 -25.29 9.96 -0.10
CA ALA A 148 -25.90 10.15 1.22
C ALA A 148 -26.43 8.83 1.83
N GLU A 149 -26.69 7.83 0.98
CA GLU A 149 -27.03 6.46 1.36
C GLU A 149 -25.74 5.66 1.55
N GLY A 150 -25.36 5.48 2.82
CA GLY A 150 -24.23 4.63 3.21
C GLY A 150 -24.47 3.18 2.78
N LEU A 151 -23.93 2.80 1.62
CA LEU A 151 -23.78 1.39 1.28
C LEU A 151 -22.84 0.76 2.30
N ALA A 152 -23.37 -0.21 3.05
CA ALA A 152 -22.64 -0.93 4.08
C ALA A 152 -21.36 -1.52 3.49
N ILE A 153 -20.21 -1.06 4.00
CA ILE A 153 -18.94 -1.78 3.82
C ILE A 153 -19.16 -3.17 4.38
N GLY A 154 -18.85 -4.19 3.59
CA GLY A 154 -19.09 -5.53 4.08
C GLY A 154 -18.70 -6.62 3.12
N SER A 155 -18.87 -6.43 1.81
CA SER A 155 -18.52 -7.51 0.88
C SER A 155 -17.01 -7.73 0.88
N PHE A 156 -16.63 -8.95 1.26
CA PHE A 156 -15.25 -9.39 1.31
C PHE A 156 -15.17 -10.70 0.55
N GLU A 157 -14.27 -10.76 -0.43
CA GLU A 157 -14.14 -11.90 -1.32
C GLU A 157 -12.67 -12.27 -1.51
N VAL A 158 -12.42 -13.53 -1.88
CA VAL A 158 -11.10 -14.04 -2.22
C VAL A 158 -11.15 -14.74 -3.57
N PHE A 159 -10.23 -14.42 -4.46
CA PHE A 159 -10.00 -15.12 -5.71
C PHE A 159 -8.86 -16.12 -5.54
N ASP A 160 -9.17 -17.37 -5.86
CA ASP A 160 -8.19 -18.44 -5.91
C ASP A 160 -7.82 -18.71 -7.39
N PRO A 161 -6.62 -18.34 -7.85
CA PRO A 161 -6.21 -18.52 -9.25
C PRO A 161 -6.09 -19.99 -9.65
N ASP A 162 -5.86 -20.91 -8.71
CA ASP A 162 -5.70 -22.33 -8.99
C ASP A 162 -7.05 -22.97 -9.34
N VAL A 163 -8.13 -22.44 -8.76
CA VAL A 163 -9.51 -22.85 -9.04
C VAL A 163 -10.19 -21.95 -10.08
N GLY A 164 -9.68 -20.72 -10.26
CA GLY A 164 -10.25 -19.72 -11.16
C GLY A 164 -11.59 -19.16 -10.67
N GLN A 165 -11.84 -19.14 -9.36
CA GLN A 165 -13.13 -18.78 -8.78
C GLN A 165 -13.02 -17.81 -7.59
N TRP A 166 -14.06 -16.99 -7.43
CA TRP A 166 -14.27 -16.13 -6.27
C TRP A 166 -15.03 -16.87 -5.17
N GLY A 167 -14.48 -16.82 -3.95
CA GLY A 167 -15.15 -17.25 -2.72
C GLY A 167 -15.60 -16.04 -1.90
N VAL A 168 -16.82 -16.11 -1.36
CA VAL A 168 -17.34 -15.12 -0.44
C VAL A 168 -16.77 -15.37 0.97
N LEU A 169 -16.25 -14.32 1.59
CA LEU A 169 -15.77 -14.33 2.97
C LEU A 169 -16.80 -13.69 3.91
N PRO A 170 -16.73 -13.94 5.23
CA PRO A 170 -17.58 -13.26 6.18
C PRO A 170 -17.46 -11.75 6.02
N LYS A 171 -18.61 -11.09 6.05
CA LYS A 171 -18.66 -9.66 5.81
C LYS A 171 -18.00 -8.89 6.94
N TYR A 172 -17.39 -7.77 6.57
CA TYR A 172 -16.87 -6.81 7.54
C TYR A 172 -18.06 -6.17 8.27
N TYR A 173 -18.24 -6.48 9.55
CA TYR A 173 -19.33 -5.99 10.39
C TYR A 173 -18.78 -5.32 11.64
N GLN A 174 -18.78 -3.99 11.65
CA GLN A 174 -18.50 -3.22 12.87
C GLN A 174 -19.80 -2.97 13.66
N GLY A 175 -20.26 -3.95 14.43
CA GLY A 175 -21.25 -3.72 15.49
C GLY A 175 -22.67 -3.36 15.05
N ASP A 176 -23.44 -2.82 16.00
CA ASP A 176 -24.88 -2.57 15.89
C ASP A 176 -25.17 -1.56 14.77
N LEU A 177 -26.02 -1.95 13.83
CA LEU A 177 -26.36 -1.24 12.59
C LEU A 177 -26.92 0.17 12.80
N SER A 178 -27.14 0.62 14.05
CA SER A 178 -27.58 1.98 14.35
C SER A 178 -26.45 3.01 14.25
N GLU A 179 -25.19 2.59 14.36
CA GLU A 179 -24.02 3.42 14.14
C GLU A 179 -23.43 3.12 12.75
N TYR A 180 -24.15 3.50 11.69
CA TYR A 180 -23.62 3.63 10.32
C TYR A 180 -22.58 4.76 10.24
N ILE A 181 -21.61 4.75 11.14
CA ILE A 181 -20.46 5.62 11.05
C ILE A 181 -19.74 5.14 9.80
N ARG A 182 -19.62 6.07 8.84
CA ARG A 182 -18.89 5.93 7.60
C ARG A 182 -17.45 5.57 7.95
N SER A 183 -17.19 4.29 8.15
CA SER A 183 -15.84 3.81 8.36
C SER A 183 -15.17 3.76 7.01
N PHE A 184 -13.88 4.04 6.94
CA PHE A 184 -13.12 3.92 5.71
C PHE A 184 -11.91 3.11 6.12
N VAL A 185 -11.67 1.96 5.49
CA VAL A 185 -10.34 1.34 5.59
C VAL A 185 -9.36 2.35 4.99
N PHE A 186 -8.17 2.52 5.56
CA PHE A 186 -7.13 3.44 5.06
C PHE A 186 -5.85 2.71 4.68
N GLY A 187 -5.64 1.54 5.29
CA GLY A 187 -4.47 0.72 5.03
C GLY A 187 -4.70 -0.68 5.54
N HIS A 188 -3.87 -1.60 5.06
CA HIS A 188 -3.84 -2.96 5.53
C HIS A 188 -2.40 -3.45 5.65
N ALA A 189 -2.20 -4.53 6.40
CA ALA A 189 -0.96 -5.27 6.41
C ALA A 189 -1.22 -6.75 6.68
N ALA A 190 -0.57 -7.62 5.93
CA ALA A 190 -0.70 -9.07 6.05
C ALA A 190 0.46 -9.66 6.89
N VAL A 191 0.17 -10.31 8.02
CA VAL A 191 1.09 -11.08 8.87
C VAL A 191 0.67 -12.55 8.86
N GLY A 192 1.44 -13.41 8.21
CA GLY A 192 1.16 -14.86 8.19
C GLY A 192 -0.24 -15.16 7.63
N ASP A 193 -1.12 -15.74 8.45
CA ASP A 193 -2.51 -16.05 8.10
C ASP A 193 -3.51 -14.92 8.42
N ARG A 194 -3.02 -13.74 8.85
CA ARG A 194 -3.87 -12.63 9.30
C ARG A 194 -3.62 -11.37 8.50
N VAL A 195 -4.69 -10.66 8.19
CA VAL A 195 -4.61 -9.29 7.64
C VAL A 195 -5.18 -8.32 8.66
N PHE A 196 -4.45 -7.23 8.91
CA PHE A 196 -4.87 -6.13 9.75
C PHE A 196 -5.37 -5.01 8.87
N PHE A 197 -6.48 -4.38 9.25
CA PHE A 197 -7.03 -3.22 8.57
C PHE A 197 -7.11 -2.07 9.56
N ARG A 198 -6.55 -0.94 9.16
CA ARG A 198 -6.81 0.33 9.84
C ARG A 198 -8.04 0.93 9.20
N SER A 199 -9.06 1.21 9.99
CA SER A 199 -10.20 2.01 9.53
C SER A 199 -10.26 3.33 10.29
N ASP A 200 -10.55 4.41 9.59
CA ASP A 200 -10.97 5.66 10.21
C ASP A 200 -12.50 5.70 10.22
N CYS A 201 -13.08 6.55 11.03
CA CYS A 201 -14.52 6.77 10.98
C CYS A 201 -14.83 8.21 11.36
N ILE A 202 -15.82 8.83 10.70
CA ILE A 202 -16.04 10.28 10.78
C ILE A 202 -16.24 10.77 12.22
N ASP A 203 -16.87 9.95 13.06
CA ASP A 203 -17.24 10.32 14.43
C ASP A 203 -16.43 9.60 15.50
N CYS A 204 -15.59 8.61 15.15
CA CYS A 204 -14.76 7.92 16.12
C CYS A 204 -13.31 7.75 15.66
N ARG A 205 -12.46 7.56 16.66
CA ARG A 205 -11.03 7.41 16.51
C ARG A 205 -10.73 6.13 15.69
N CYS A 206 -9.57 6.07 15.03
CA CYS A 206 -9.20 4.94 14.20
C CYS A 206 -9.43 3.60 14.92
N ARG A 207 -10.05 2.65 14.23
CA ARG A 207 -10.28 1.27 14.70
C ARG A 207 -9.32 0.34 13.97
N LEU A 208 -8.72 -0.57 14.73
CA LEU A 208 -7.96 -1.69 14.19
C LEU A 208 -8.87 -2.90 14.14
N SER A 209 -9.03 -3.47 12.96
CA SER A 209 -9.65 -4.77 12.77
C SER A 209 -8.65 -5.73 12.16
N SER A 210 -8.87 -7.02 12.34
CA SER A 210 -8.07 -8.04 11.65
C SER A 210 -8.95 -9.18 11.19
N PHE A 211 -8.53 -9.85 10.12
CA PHE A 211 -9.18 -11.02 9.59
C PHE A 211 -8.18 -12.18 9.56
N ASP A 212 -8.55 -13.26 10.22
CA ASP A 212 -7.84 -14.54 10.19
C ASP A 212 -8.32 -15.32 8.98
N THR A 213 -7.47 -15.45 7.97
CA THR A 213 -7.81 -16.09 6.69
C THR A 213 -7.91 -17.61 6.78
N LYS A 214 -7.19 -18.22 7.74
CA LYS A 214 -7.25 -19.65 8.00
C LYS A 214 -8.59 -20.03 8.62
N ASN A 215 -8.99 -19.30 9.65
CA ASN A 215 -10.26 -19.53 10.35
C ASN A 215 -11.46 -18.79 9.74
N ARG A 216 -11.20 -17.90 8.77
CA ARG A 216 -12.16 -17.01 8.11
C ARG A 216 -12.96 -16.20 9.14
N GLN A 217 -12.28 -15.57 10.08
CA GLN A 217 -12.94 -14.87 11.18
C GLN A 217 -12.40 -13.45 11.35
N TRP A 218 -13.32 -12.51 11.56
CA TRP A 218 -12.99 -11.14 11.93
C TRP A 218 -12.75 -11.01 13.44
N PHE A 219 -11.77 -10.19 13.79
CA PHE A 219 -11.47 -9.74 15.13
C PHE A 219 -11.50 -8.22 15.12
N TYR A 220 -12.33 -7.63 15.98
CA TYR A 220 -12.47 -6.18 16.09
C TYR A 220 -11.84 -5.74 17.40
N ASP A 221 -10.92 -4.78 17.34
CA ASP A 221 -10.52 -4.06 18.53
C ASP A 221 -11.40 -2.82 18.69
N ASN A 222 -12.33 -2.89 19.64
CA ASN A 222 -13.22 -1.78 19.96
C ASN A 222 -12.50 -0.68 20.76
N ARG A 223 -11.27 -0.91 21.21
CA ARG A 223 -10.46 0.09 21.89
C ARG A 223 -9.96 1.05 20.83
N CYS A 224 -10.51 2.26 20.84
CA CYS A 224 -9.99 3.37 20.05
C CYS A 224 -8.48 3.53 20.28
N CYS A 225 -7.71 3.98 19.29
CA CYS A 225 -6.26 4.22 19.35
C CYS A 225 -5.78 5.23 20.43
N TRP A 226 -6.68 5.67 21.30
CA TRP A 226 -6.44 6.52 22.47
C TRP A 226 -6.88 5.76 23.72
N VAL A 227 -6.29 4.60 23.93
CA VAL A 227 -6.36 3.89 25.19
C VAL A 227 -5.42 4.59 26.17
N SER A 228 -5.88 4.80 27.40
CA SER A 228 -5.03 5.33 28.47
C SER A 228 -3.80 4.44 28.68
N ASP A 229 -2.71 4.98 29.22
CA ASP A 229 -1.50 4.19 29.49
C ASP A 229 -1.75 3.02 30.45
N GLU A 230 -2.82 3.07 31.23
CA GLU A 230 -3.26 1.96 32.08
C GLU A 230 -3.94 0.85 31.27
N GLU A 231 -4.83 1.19 30.33
CA GLU A 231 -5.50 0.21 29.46
C GLU A 231 -4.54 -0.45 28.45
N LYS A 232 -3.43 0.23 28.10
CA LYS A 232 -2.36 -0.36 27.27
C LYS A 232 -1.72 -1.59 27.91
N LYS A 233 -1.65 -1.65 29.25
CA LYS A 233 -1.05 -2.78 29.98
C LYS A 233 -1.83 -4.08 29.82
N GLU A 234 -3.09 -4.01 29.40
CA GLU A 234 -3.96 -5.17 29.15
C GLU A 234 -4.08 -5.53 27.67
N MET A 235 -3.39 -4.82 26.76
CA MET A 235 -3.43 -5.10 25.33
C MET A 235 -2.47 -6.24 24.95
N PRO A 236 -2.86 -7.14 24.02
CA PRO A 236 -1.90 -8.00 23.33
C PRO A 236 -0.79 -7.16 22.67
N GLY A 237 0.48 -7.55 22.85
CA GLY A 237 1.64 -6.73 22.46
C GLY A 237 1.64 -6.28 20.99
N TYR A 238 1.13 -7.09 20.06
CA TYR A 238 1.03 -6.70 18.65
C TYR A 238 0.06 -5.53 18.43
N ILE A 239 -1.02 -5.43 19.21
CA ILE A 239 -1.97 -4.31 19.11
C ILE A 239 -1.36 -3.04 19.67
N SER A 240 -0.58 -3.15 20.75
CA SER A 240 0.13 -1.99 21.30
C SER A 240 1.16 -1.45 20.30
N ALA A 241 1.97 -2.33 19.69
CA ALA A 241 2.94 -1.94 18.66
C ALA A 241 2.26 -1.24 17.46
N TRP A 242 1.09 -1.73 17.05
CA TRP A 242 0.26 -1.03 16.08
C TRP A 242 -0.18 0.32 16.62
N ASN A 243 -0.89 0.39 17.74
CA ASN A 243 -1.36 1.66 18.30
C ASN A 243 -0.26 2.72 18.49
N ASP A 244 0.95 2.30 18.86
CA ASP A 244 2.10 3.18 18.97
C ASP A 244 2.59 3.69 17.61
N ALA A 245 2.53 2.87 16.56
CA ALA A 245 2.72 3.30 15.17
C ALA A 245 1.67 4.31 14.67
N PHE A 246 0.55 4.45 15.39
CA PHE A 246 -0.56 5.33 14.99
C PHE A 246 -0.86 6.43 16.01
N LYS A 247 0.01 6.66 17.00
CA LYS A 247 -0.11 7.80 17.92
C LYS A 247 -0.08 9.14 17.16
N GLU A 248 -0.87 10.09 17.64
CA GLU A 248 -0.93 11.51 17.23
C GLU A 248 -1.20 11.78 15.74
N HIS A 249 -2.48 11.77 15.33
CA HIS A 249 -2.97 12.28 14.02
C HIS A 249 -2.20 11.78 12.77
N ALA A 250 -1.40 10.73 12.92
CA ALA A 250 -0.46 10.38 11.89
C ALA A 250 -1.19 9.65 10.76
N VAL A 251 -1.18 10.30 9.60
CA VAL A 251 -1.60 9.68 8.35
C VAL A 251 -0.58 8.59 8.07
N VAL A 252 -0.99 7.34 8.27
CA VAL A 252 -0.15 6.21 7.89
C VAL A 252 -0.57 5.80 6.51
N GLY A 253 0.40 5.87 5.60
CA GLY A 253 0.24 5.41 4.22
C GLY A 253 0.35 3.88 4.14
N SER A 254 1.07 3.41 3.14
CA SER A 254 1.29 1.97 2.95
C SER A 254 2.13 1.36 4.09
N SER A 255 1.83 0.11 4.44
CA SER A 255 2.58 -0.68 5.44
C SER A 255 2.86 -2.10 4.96
N PHE A 256 3.99 -2.68 5.36
CA PHE A 256 4.45 -4.03 4.97
C PHE A 256 4.99 -4.79 6.16
N ILE A 257 4.87 -6.11 6.18
CA ILE A 257 5.58 -6.94 7.16
C ILE A 257 6.68 -7.74 6.47
N VAL A 258 7.88 -7.69 7.02
CA VAL A 258 9.05 -8.45 6.56
C VAL A 258 9.74 -9.05 7.77
N ASN A 259 9.95 -10.37 7.78
CA ASN A 259 10.64 -11.08 8.86
C ASN A 259 10.12 -10.66 10.25
N ASP A 260 8.80 -10.76 10.45
CA ASP A 260 8.10 -10.39 11.68
C ASP A 260 8.19 -8.91 12.08
N THR A 261 8.61 -8.02 11.16
CA THR A 261 8.69 -6.58 11.43
C THR A 261 7.72 -5.83 10.52
N LEU A 262 6.79 -5.08 11.11
CA LEU A 262 5.94 -4.12 10.42
C LEU A 262 6.74 -2.87 10.09
N TYR A 263 6.78 -2.51 8.82
CA TYR A 263 7.26 -1.23 8.32
C TYR A 263 6.06 -0.38 7.94
N ALA A 264 5.97 0.83 8.47
CA ALA A 264 4.88 1.74 8.20
C ALA A 264 5.41 3.15 7.95
N LEU A 265 4.84 3.86 6.97
CA LEU A 265 5.15 5.27 6.75
C LEU A 265 4.25 6.14 7.64
N GLN A 266 4.82 6.90 8.57
CA GLN A 266 4.12 7.75 9.53
C GLN A 266 4.70 9.17 9.47
N ASN A 267 3.90 10.18 9.12
CA ASN A 267 4.33 11.59 9.13
C ASN A 267 5.67 11.89 8.40
N GLY A 268 5.94 11.20 7.28
CA GLY A 268 7.19 11.38 6.53
C GLY A 268 8.39 10.67 7.15
N CYS A 269 8.14 9.77 8.11
CA CYS A 269 9.11 8.89 8.73
C CYS A 269 8.73 7.43 8.44
N ILE A 270 9.71 6.53 8.41
CA ILE A 270 9.47 5.09 8.27
C ILE A 270 9.67 4.46 9.65
N GLY A 271 8.58 3.99 10.26
CA GLY A 271 8.60 3.21 11.48
C GLY A 271 8.83 1.72 11.17
N ALA A 272 9.56 1.04 12.05
CA ALA A 272 9.77 -0.41 12.03
C ALA A 272 9.38 -0.98 13.40
N TYR A 273 8.38 -1.85 13.43
CA TYR A 273 7.76 -2.37 14.65
C TYR A 273 7.84 -3.90 14.64
N HIS A 274 8.59 -4.47 15.58
CA HIS A 274 8.71 -5.92 15.70
C HIS A 274 7.39 -6.52 16.21
N ILE A 275 6.89 -7.55 15.53
CA ILE A 275 5.69 -8.32 15.88
C ILE A 275 6.16 -9.64 16.48
N SER A 276 6.10 -9.78 17.80
CA SER A 276 6.31 -11.09 18.42
C SER A 276 4.98 -11.79 18.67
N ASN A 277 4.93 -13.09 18.33
CA ASN A 277 3.84 -13.99 18.69
C ASN A 277 4.07 -14.69 20.03
N ASN A 278 5.21 -14.47 20.68
CA ASN A 278 5.49 -15.09 21.96
C ASN A 278 4.63 -14.45 23.06
N GLU A 279 3.88 -15.29 23.78
CA GLU A 279 3.03 -14.85 24.88
C GLU A 279 3.82 -14.16 26.00
N ASP A 280 5.11 -14.45 26.14
CA ASP A 280 6.01 -13.80 27.11
C ASP A 280 6.55 -12.44 26.61
N ASP A 281 6.52 -12.19 25.30
CA ASP A 281 6.96 -10.91 24.71
C ASP A 281 5.86 -9.83 24.78
N ARG A 282 4.69 -10.16 25.37
CA ARG A 282 3.62 -9.19 25.70
C ARG A 282 4.10 -8.07 26.65
N TYR A 283 5.26 -8.24 27.28
CA TYR A 283 5.89 -7.28 28.19
C TYR A 283 7.16 -6.62 27.64
N ILE A 284 7.49 -6.77 26.35
CA ILE A 284 8.48 -5.86 25.75
C ILE A 284 7.83 -4.49 25.75
N PRO A 285 8.30 -3.53 26.56
CA PRO A 285 7.70 -2.20 26.58
C PRO A 285 7.77 -1.66 25.16
N CYS A 286 6.64 -1.19 24.63
CA CYS A 286 6.64 -0.45 23.38
C CYS A 286 7.50 0.82 23.47
N ASP A 287 7.99 1.17 24.67
CA ASP A 287 9.06 2.13 24.93
C ASP A 287 10.39 1.83 24.21
N VAL A 288 10.55 0.67 23.55
CA VAL A 288 11.70 0.35 22.69
C VAL A 288 11.31 -0.12 21.29
N VAL A 289 10.16 0.30 20.77
CA VAL A 289 10.17 0.73 19.36
C VAL A 289 10.57 2.19 19.38
N ARG A 290 11.88 2.44 19.55
CA ARG A 290 12.44 3.68 19.02
C ARG A 290 12.32 3.56 17.53
N GLY A 291 11.16 3.95 16.99
CA GLY A 291 11.03 4.19 15.56
C GLY A 291 12.23 5.05 15.20
N ILE A 292 13.17 4.49 14.44
CA ILE A 292 14.16 5.34 13.81
C ILE A 292 13.37 6.03 12.73
N GLU A 293 12.75 7.14 13.14
CA GLU A 293 12.24 8.15 12.28
C GLU A 293 13.43 8.65 11.46
N THR A 294 13.68 7.94 10.37
CA THR A 294 14.59 8.44 9.35
C THR A 294 13.81 9.56 8.70
N LYS A 295 14.02 10.77 9.22
CA LYS A 295 13.50 11.97 8.58
C LYS A 295 13.97 11.92 7.15
N LEU A 296 13.01 11.83 6.23
CA LEU A 296 13.31 12.07 4.84
C LEU A 296 14.08 13.39 4.75
N PRO A 297 15.10 13.48 3.87
CA PRO A 297 15.99 14.64 3.84
C PRO A 297 15.16 15.93 3.90
N SER A 298 15.50 16.88 4.79
CA SER A 298 14.69 18.09 5.03
C SER A 298 14.49 18.98 3.80
N LYS A 299 15.25 18.75 2.73
CA LYS A 299 15.04 19.35 1.40
C LYS A 299 13.78 18.82 0.69
N LEU A 300 13.33 17.62 1.03
CA LEU A 300 12.16 16.93 0.49
C LEU A 300 10.90 17.24 1.31
N VAL A 301 10.99 17.26 2.64
CA VAL A 301 9.87 17.52 3.54
C VAL A 301 10.07 18.88 4.22
N LYS A 302 9.49 19.94 3.67
CA LYS A 302 9.27 21.18 4.42
C LYS A 302 7.86 21.17 4.96
N ASP A 303 7.73 21.25 6.28
CA ASP A 303 6.45 21.52 6.94
C ASP A 303 5.83 22.81 6.37
N THR A 304 4.52 22.75 6.16
CA THR A 304 3.70 23.72 5.42
C THR A 304 3.50 25.08 6.09
N TYR A 305 4.34 25.48 7.05
CA TYR A 305 4.11 26.71 7.81
C TYR A 305 5.29 27.68 7.70
N SER A 306 5.07 28.77 6.94
CA SER A 306 5.85 30.01 6.80
C SER A 306 7.05 30.05 5.82
N GLY A 307 6.79 30.35 4.53
CA GLY A 307 7.80 30.83 3.58
C GLY A 307 7.33 30.89 2.10
N PRO A 308 7.88 31.77 1.24
CA PRO A 308 7.35 32.03 -0.11
C PRO A 308 7.58 30.90 -1.15
N PHE A 309 8.35 29.86 -0.83
CA PHE A 309 8.52 28.68 -1.68
C PHE A 309 8.14 27.42 -0.90
N HIS A 310 7.04 26.77 -1.31
CA HIS A 310 6.51 25.57 -0.66
C HIS A 310 6.67 24.34 -1.57
N SER A 311 7.53 23.41 -1.15
CA SER A 311 7.51 22.02 -1.60
C SER A 311 6.74 21.21 -0.56
N SER A 312 5.59 20.64 -0.91
CA SER A 312 4.85 19.74 -0.03
C SER A 312 4.90 18.31 -0.57
N ILE A 313 5.34 17.38 0.28
CA ILE A 313 5.15 15.95 0.04
C ILE A 313 3.80 15.59 0.63
N PHE A 314 2.89 15.14 -0.21
CA PHE A 314 1.60 14.63 0.22
C PHE A 314 1.79 13.16 0.61
N ILE A 315 2.10 12.93 1.90
CA ILE A 315 2.31 11.61 2.50
C ILE A 315 1.18 10.59 2.21
N PRO A 316 -0.12 10.96 2.13
CA PRO A 316 -1.16 9.95 1.85
C PRO A 316 -1.07 9.30 0.46
N GLU A 317 -0.24 9.82 -0.45
CA GLU A 317 -0.02 9.24 -1.78
C GLU A 317 1.29 8.44 -1.89
N ALA A 318 1.98 8.23 -0.76
CA ALA A 318 3.24 7.49 -0.74
C ALA A 318 3.00 5.98 -0.64
N GLY A 319 3.61 5.25 -1.58
CA GLY A 319 3.69 3.80 -1.60
C GLY A 319 5.01 3.33 -1.01
N LEU A 320 4.96 2.48 0.00
CA LEU A 320 6.12 1.70 0.41
C LEU A 320 6.13 0.41 -0.43
N VAL A 321 7.30 -0.14 -0.76
CA VAL A 321 7.43 -1.35 -1.56
C VAL A 321 8.55 -2.19 -0.98
N HIS A 322 8.28 -3.44 -0.64
CA HIS A 322 9.32 -4.39 -0.24
C HIS A 322 9.97 -5.01 -1.48
N LEU A 323 11.30 -4.90 -1.59
CA LEU A 323 12.08 -5.37 -2.73
C LEU A 323 12.70 -6.78 -2.51
N GLY A 324 12.60 -7.31 -1.29
CA GLY A 324 13.32 -8.49 -0.81
C GLY A 324 14.55 -8.13 0.01
N ASP A 325 15.08 -9.09 0.77
CA ASP A 325 16.31 -8.96 1.57
C ASP A 325 16.36 -7.71 2.48
N GLU A 326 15.23 -7.39 3.13
CA GLU A 326 15.10 -6.22 4.01
C GLU A 326 15.36 -4.88 3.29
N LYS A 327 15.21 -4.85 1.95
CA LYS A 327 15.29 -3.65 1.12
C LYS A 327 13.91 -3.14 0.76
N PHE A 328 13.78 -1.84 0.74
CA PHE A 328 12.53 -1.16 0.49
C PHE A 328 12.72 -0.03 -0.50
N CYS A 329 11.65 0.30 -1.21
CA CYS A 329 11.53 1.53 -1.98
C CYS A 329 10.31 2.29 -1.49
N LEU A 330 10.52 3.50 -0.99
CA LEU A 330 9.46 4.47 -0.80
C LEU A 330 9.29 5.24 -2.10
N VAL A 331 8.07 5.27 -2.60
CA VAL A 331 7.68 5.99 -3.80
C VAL A 331 6.66 7.04 -3.40
N THR A 332 6.92 8.30 -3.74
CA THR A 332 6.00 9.39 -3.40
C THR A 332 5.92 10.40 -4.52
N GLY A 333 4.74 11.00 -4.68
CA GLY A 333 4.59 12.22 -5.47
C GLY A 333 5.19 13.41 -4.71
N ALA A 334 5.90 14.28 -5.42
CA ALA A 334 6.31 15.59 -4.95
C ALA A 334 5.66 16.66 -5.83
N THR A 335 4.98 17.63 -5.21
CA THR A 335 4.41 18.78 -5.92
C THR A 335 5.13 20.05 -5.49
N TYR A 336 5.69 20.75 -6.47
CA TYR A 336 6.36 22.03 -6.27
C TYR A 336 5.42 23.16 -6.67
N ARG A 337 5.18 24.08 -5.75
CA ARG A 337 4.33 25.26 -5.99
C ARG A 337 5.13 26.55 -5.92
N ASN A 338 4.78 27.49 -6.78
CA ASN A 338 5.24 28.87 -6.75
C ASN A 338 4.01 29.78 -6.81
N ASP A 339 3.80 30.62 -5.80
CA ASP A 339 2.66 31.55 -5.73
C ASP A 339 1.32 30.91 -6.12
N TYR A 340 0.98 29.79 -5.48
CA TYR A 340 -0.24 28.97 -5.71
C TYR A 340 -0.31 28.19 -7.03
N ALA A 341 0.54 28.49 -8.03
CA ALA A 341 0.63 27.69 -9.24
C ALA A 341 1.46 26.42 -8.99
N ILE A 342 0.96 25.28 -9.47
CA ILE A 342 1.77 24.06 -9.52
C ILE A 342 2.79 24.24 -10.66
N VAL A 343 4.07 24.28 -10.31
CA VAL A 343 5.16 24.50 -11.27
C VAL A 343 5.71 23.18 -11.77
N LYS A 344 5.76 22.17 -10.90
CA LYS A 344 6.37 20.88 -11.21
C LYS A 344 5.76 19.79 -10.36
N LYS A 345 5.60 18.62 -10.95
CA LYS A 345 5.30 17.38 -10.22
C LYS A 345 6.35 16.34 -10.57
N GLU A 346 6.81 15.62 -9.57
CA GLU A 346 7.83 14.60 -9.71
C GLU A 346 7.45 13.36 -8.94
N ILE A 347 8.04 12.24 -9.34
CA ILE A 347 7.98 11.01 -8.55
C ILE A 347 9.35 10.80 -7.94
N VAL A 348 9.38 10.70 -6.63
CA VAL A 348 10.60 10.47 -5.87
C VAL A 348 10.64 9.01 -5.46
N PHE A 349 11.73 8.36 -5.85
CA PHE A 349 12.11 7.03 -5.38
C PHE A 349 13.18 7.17 -4.32
N LEU A 350 12.92 6.61 -3.15
CA LEU A 350 13.87 6.51 -2.05
C LEU A 350 14.07 5.04 -1.72
N THR A 351 15.24 4.51 -2.04
CA THR A 351 15.58 3.11 -1.74
C THR A 351 16.46 3.05 -0.50
N PHE A 352 16.10 2.16 0.41
CA PHE A 352 16.80 1.97 1.66
C PHE A 352 16.86 0.49 2.04
N GLN A 353 17.83 0.15 2.88
CA GLN A 353 17.91 -1.16 3.52
C GLN A 353 17.78 -0.97 5.03
N THR A 354 17.04 -1.84 5.68
CA THR A 354 16.98 -1.83 7.13
C THR A 354 18.15 -2.63 7.67
N ILE A 355 18.93 -2.04 8.57
CA ILE A 355 20.11 -2.68 9.16
C ILE A 355 19.84 -2.91 10.65
N LYS A 356 19.90 -4.17 11.06
CA LYS A 356 19.86 -4.59 12.47
C LYS A 356 21.25 -4.47 13.07
N GLN A 357 21.44 -3.57 14.05
CA GLN A 357 22.67 -3.54 14.86
C GLN A 357 22.35 -3.92 16.30
N LYS A 358 23.03 -4.95 16.80
CA LYS A 358 23.01 -5.26 18.22
C LYS A 358 23.74 -4.17 19.00
N SER A 359 23.07 -3.59 19.99
CA SER A 359 23.66 -2.69 20.98
C SER A 359 24.73 -3.41 21.78
N SER A 360 25.79 -2.69 22.16
CA SER A 360 26.77 -3.17 23.14
C SER A 360 26.25 -3.15 24.58
N LYS A 361 25.14 -2.46 24.83
CA LYS A 361 24.43 -2.44 26.12
C LYS A 361 23.17 -3.29 25.99
N ALA A 362 23.16 -4.44 26.68
CA ALA A 362 22.04 -5.36 26.98
C ALA A 362 20.94 -5.47 25.92
N ASP A 363 20.85 -6.61 25.20
CA ASP A 363 19.75 -7.13 24.37
C ASP A 363 18.93 -6.16 23.48
N GLN A 364 19.40 -4.92 23.32
CA GLN A 364 18.76 -3.90 22.48
C GLN A 364 19.23 -4.07 21.04
N VAL A 365 18.27 -4.15 20.12
CA VAL A 365 18.52 -4.14 18.67
C VAL A 365 18.11 -2.77 18.14
N PHE A 366 19.05 -2.05 17.53
CA PHE A 366 18.79 -0.81 16.82
C PHE A 366 18.55 -1.10 15.33
N TRP A 367 17.67 -0.31 14.73
CA TRP A 367 17.25 -0.45 13.35
C TRP A 367 17.35 0.88 12.62
N TRP A 368 18.32 1.09 11.74
CA TRP A 368 18.30 2.28 10.89
C TRP A 368 18.00 1.93 9.44
N ALA A 369 17.41 2.89 8.72
CA ALA A 369 17.30 2.85 7.28
C ALA A 369 18.57 3.46 6.68
N ASP A 370 19.37 2.63 6.01
CA ASP A 370 20.49 3.10 5.21
C ASP A 370 19.96 3.51 3.83
N ILE A 371 19.77 4.82 3.62
CA ILE A 371 19.31 5.38 2.35
C ILE A 371 20.51 5.49 1.42
N TYR A 372 20.51 4.69 0.36
CA TYR A 372 21.63 4.64 -0.59
C TYR A 372 21.26 5.15 -1.99
N ASP A 373 19.98 5.43 -2.27
CA ASP A 373 19.58 6.16 -3.48
C ASP A 373 18.32 7.01 -3.25
N SER A 374 18.32 8.21 -3.81
CA SER A 374 17.20 9.14 -3.80
C SER A 374 17.16 9.87 -5.13
N ARG A 375 16.15 9.60 -5.95
CA ARG A 375 16.06 10.15 -7.32
C ARG A 375 14.64 10.55 -7.66
N ALA A 376 14.54 11.71 -8.30
CA ALA A 376 13.30 12.18 -8.91
C ALA A 376 13.23 11.72 -10.37
N VAL A 377 12.04 11.35 -10.81
CA VAL A 377 11.70 11.15 -12.22
C VAL A 377 10.84 12.33 -12.66
N GLU A 378 11.37 13.12 -13.59
CA GLU A 378 10.68 14.24 -14.22
C GLU A 378 9.82 13.77 -15.40
N GLY A 379 8.81 14.57 -15.77
CA GLY A 379 8.11 14.43 -17.06
C GLY A 379 6.88 13.54 -17.05
N ILE A 380 6.25 13.34 -15.90
CA ILE A 380 4.94 12.68 -15.83
C ILE A 380 3.88 13.78 -15.71
N ASP A 381 3.42 14.27 -16.86
CA ASP A 381 2.37 15.32 -16.97
C ASP A 381 1.03 14.90 -16.34
N ALA A 382 0.92 13.61 -15.96
CA ALA A 382 -0.25 12.93 -15.41
C ALA A 382 -0.57 13.19 -13.92
N LEU A 383 0.25 13.91 -13.16
CA LEU A 383 0.25 13.83 -11.69
C LEU A 383 -0.92 14.55 -10.97
N LEU A 384 -2.03 14.91 -11.64
CA LEU A 384 -3.23 15.49 -11.00
C LEU A 384 -4.20 14.36 -10.59
N GLY A 385 -4.29 14.07 -9.28
CA GLY A 385 -5.27 13.10 -8.71
C GLY A 385 -4.72 11.68 -8.50
N MET A 386 -3.53 11.53 -7.91
CA MET A 386 -2.79 10.27 -7.93
C MET A 386 -3.23 9.28 -6.84
N VAL A 387 -3.73 8.11 -7.24
CA VAL A 387 -3.70 6.90 -6.39
C VAL A 387 -2.58 6.01 -6.92
N LEU A 388 -1.62 5.70 -6.04
CA LEU A 388 -0.42 4.98 -6.39
C LEU A 388 -0.55 3.49 -6.08
N TYR A 389 -0.57 2.66 -7.11
CA TYR A 389 -0.45 1.21 -6.95
C TYR A 389 0.94 0.79 -7.41
N THR A 390 1.80 0.37 -6.48
CA THR A 390 3.16 -0.03 -6.78
C THR A 390 3.38 -1.50 -6.49
N PHE A 391 3.98 -2.21 -7.43
CA PHE A 391 4.32 -3.62 -7.28
C PHE A 391 5.61 -3.95 -8.03
N VAL A 392 6.20 -5.07 -7.66
CA VAL A 392 7.44 -5.59 -8.24
C VAL A 392 7.15 -6.94 -8.87
N ALA A 393 7.49 -7.09 -10.13
CA ALA A 393 7.35 -8.34 -10.88
C ALA A 393 8.67 -8.73 -11.55
#